data_AF-A0A961KNW8-F1
#
_entry.id   AF-A0A961KNW8-F1
#
_cell.length_a   1.000
_cell.length_b   1.000
_cell.length_c   1.000
_cell.angle_alpha   90.00
_cell.angle_beta   90.00
_cell.angle_gamma   90.00
#
_symmetry.space_group_name_H-M   'P 1'
#
loop_
_entity.id
_entity.type
_entity.pdbx_description
1 polymer ?
#
loop_
_entity_poly.entity_id
_entity_poly.type
_entity_poly.pdbx_seq_one_letter_code
_entity_poly.pdbx_strand_id
1 'polypeptide(L)'
;MDKTSTLRLLRMAAAISLLLLLVNHLLPPKAFAATQLLFDYEFGLIRRGLVGSLLAPLFGDTVSVREILAAAAIISLAGTLAVWRFLRPAGDSIAGWLLLILALNSFGFASFTGNSGYLDTVLVALTVLALSLDAGRLPGLLVRLALVALAMLVHENMLPYFTMLLAFDLWLARGRDTRALLLAATPVLTGALVLVAMAVLSPITDAAAFAEHLQSKAEFALDPNATIVAGRSVSDNFALMAELRQTPKYWTWVLFDGVPLAAMSLWLIWLAMQVAGRDGNGLMRLFIVGVIAAPLSLNIIAFDVVRFGAASVLVGFMVIVLLLRNLPQARERLEAALSWPHFVVVLVLNANIFTIGVNVGGGHVSQFPWVLLTQLKWLHP
;
A
#
# COMPACT_ATOMS: atom_id res chain seq x y z
N MET A 1 -36.69 7.96 -0.51
CA MET A 1 -35.79 8.93 0.16
C MET A 1 -35.31 9.94 -0.87
N ASP A 2 -35.23 11.22 -0.50
CA ASP A 2 -34.63 12.21 -1.40
C ASP A 2 -33.09 12.03 -1.51
N LYS A 3 -32.50 12.62 -2.54
CA LYS A 3 -31.05 12.52 -2.81
C LYS A 3 -30.22 13.07 -1.65
N THR A 4 -30.68 14.15 -1.03
CA THR A 4 -29.99 14.82 0.09
C THR A 4 -29.88 13.93 1.32
N SER A 5 -30.98 13.29 1.73
CA SER A 5 -30.99 12.36 2.87
C SER A 5 -30.11 11.15 2.59
N THR A 6 -30.15 10.63 1.36
CA THR A 6 -29.30 9.50 0.95
C THR A 6 -27.81 9.85 1.07
N LEU A 7 -27.39 11.02 0.58
CA LEU A 7 -26.00 11.47 0.70
C LEU A 7 -25.57 11.71 2.16
N ARG A 8 -26.47 12.19 3.03
CA ARG A 8 -26.18 12.33 4.48
C ARG A 8 -25.93 10.97 5.14
N LEU A 9 -26.78 9.97 4.86
CA LEU A 9 -26.59 8.61 5.38
C LEU A 9 -25.29 8.00 4.89
N LEU A 10 -24.97 8.17 3.60
CA LEU A 10 -23.73 7.64 3.02
C LEU A 10 -22.47 8.27 3.61
N ARG A 11 -22.48 9.58 3.89
CA ARG A 11 -21.41 10.26 4.61
C ARG A 11 -21.19 9.68 6.00
N MET A 12 -22.29 9.46 6.73
CA MET A 12 -22.26 8.86 8.06
C MET A 12 -21.74 7.42 7.98
N ALA A 13 -22.21 6.62 7.02
CA ALA A 13 -21.74 5.25 6.80
C ALA A 13 -20.24 5.19 6.46
N ALA A 14 -19.73 6.12 5.66
CA ALA A 14 -18.31 6.22 5.36
C ALA A 14 -17.48 6.63 6.60
N ALA A 15 -17.98 7.57 7.41
CA ALA A 15 -17.32 7.94 8.66
C ALA A 15 -17.27 6.78 9.66
N ILE A 16 -18.38 6.04 9.80
CA ILE A 16 -18.45 4.81 10.60
C ILE A 16 -17.50 3.76 10.06
N SER A 17 -17.46 3.56 8.73
CA SER A 17 -16.55 2.60 8.08
C SER A 17 -15.08 2.94 8.36
N LEU A 18 -14.70 4.22 8.31
CA LEU A 18 -13.34 4.66 8.66
C LEU A 18 -13.04 4.41 10.14
N LEU A 19 -13.97 4.72 11.04
CA LEU A 19 -13.80 4.48 12.46
C LEU A 19 -13.65 2.98 12.76
N LEU A 20 -14.53 2.15 12.18
CA LEU A 20 -14.48 0.70 12.33
C LEU A 20 -13.20 0.12 11.72
N LEU A 21 -12.73 0.63 10.59
CA LEU A 21 -11.43 0.25 10.02
C LEU A 21 -10.30 0.50 11.02
N LEU A 22 -10.22 1.69 11.60
CA LEU A 22 -9.18 2.04 12.58
C LEU A 22 -9.29 1.19 13.84
N VAL A 23 -10.50 1.04 14.39
CA VAL A 23 -10.75 0.23 15.59
C VAL A 23 -10.47 -1.25 15.34
N ASN A 24 -10.78 -1.79 14.16
CA ASN A 24 -10.64 -3.22 13.90
C ASN A 24 -9.26 -3.61 13.36
N HIS A 25 -8.46 -2.65 12.88
CA HIS A 25 -7.21 -2.97 12.19
C HIS A 25 -6.00 -2.18 12.66
N LEU A 26 -6.11 -1.09 13.42
CA LEU A 26 -4.93 -0.45 13.98
C LEU A 26 -4.35 -1.32 15.12
N LEU A 27 -3.40 -2.17 14.77
CA LEU A 27 -2.81 -3.18 15.65
C LEU A 27 -1.36 -2.88 15.95
N PRO A 28 -0.83 -3.28 17.12
CA PRO A 28 0.59 -3.11 17.42
C PRO A 28 1.47 -3.68 16.30
N PRO A 29 2.59 -3.03 15.97
CA PRO A 29 3.53 -3.54 14.97
C PRO A 29 4.00 -4.95 15.34
N LYS A 30 4.17 -5.80 14.33
CA LYS A 30 4.89 -7.07 14.48
C LYS A 30 6.36 -6.80 14.78
N ALA A 31 7.05 -7.77 15.38
CA ALA A 31 8.49 -7.72 15.59
C ALA A 31 9.26 -7.37 14.30
N PHE A 32 8.86 -7.94 13.16
CA PHE A 32 9.43 -7.60 11.85
C PHE A 32 9.31 -6.10 11.49
N ALA A 33 8.13 -5.51 11.68
CA ALA A 33 7.89 -4.09 11.39
C ALA A 33 8.62 -3.18 12.37
N ALA A 34 8.57 -3.53 13.66
CA ALA A 34 9.31 -2.86 14.73
C ALA A 34 10.82 -2.82 14.42
N THR A 35 11.38 -3.96 14.01
CA THR A 35 12.81 -4.09 13.65
C THR A 35 13.16 -3.20 12.46
N GLN A 36 12.30 -3.09 11.45
CA GLN A 36 12.53 -2.23 10.28
C GLN A 36 12.56 -0.74 10.61
N LEU A 37 11.79 -0.30 11.61
CA LEU A 37 11.80 1.10 12.05
C LEU A 37 13.12 1.49 12.73
N LEU A 38 13.97 0.53 13.07
CA LEU A 38 15.30 0.76 13.62
C LEU A 38 16.41 0.82 12.56
N PHE A 39 16.11 0.43 11.31
CA PHE A 39 17.13 0.42 10.25
C PHE A 39 17.61 1.84 9.98
N ASP A 40 18.92 2.07 10.07
CA ASP A 40 19.56 3.36 9.87
C ASP A 40 20.78 3.26 8.93
N TYR A 41 21.41 4.39 8.65
CA TYR A 41 22.56 4.48 7.74
C TYR A 41 23.92 4.48 8.44
N GLU A 42 24.01 3.95 9.66
CA GLU A 42 25.29 3.91 10.39
C GLU A 42 26.33 3.04 9.67
N PHE A 43 25.87 1.97 9.01
CA PHE A 43 26.69 1.08 8.18
C PHE A 43 26.75 1.52 6.71
N GLY A 44 26.43 2.79 6.42
CA GLY A 44 26.31 3.32 5.06
C GLY A 44 24.91 3.13 4.47
N LEU A 45 24.79 3.27 3.15
CA LEU A 45 23.49 3.17 2.47
C LEU A 45 22.97 1.74 2.52
N ILE A 46 21.93 1.48 3.31
CA ILE A 46 21.24 0.19 3.37
C ILE A 46 19.82 0.27 2.80
N ARG A 47 19.26 -0.88 2.39
CA ARG A 47 17.83 -0.95 2.07
C ARG A 47 16.99 -0.64 3.31
N ARG A 48 15.97 0.19 3.14
CA ARG A 48 14.98 0.52 4.19
C ARG A 48 15.51 1.36 5.37
N GLY A 49 16.73 1.88 5.27
CA GLY A 49 17.37 2.65 6.36
C GLY A 49 16.89 4.09 6.54
N LEU A 50 16.11 4.64 5.61
CA LEU A 50 15.73 6.06 5.68
C LEU A 50 14.82 6.35 6.87
N VAL A 51 13.81 5.50 7.11
CA VAL A 51 12.82 5.79 8.16
C VAL A 51 13.46 5.74 9.54
N GLY A 52 14.26 4.72 9.86
CA GLY A 52 14.96 4.68 11.15
C GLY A 52 15.99 5.80 11.29
N SER A 53 16.69 6.19 10.23
CA SER A 53 17.58 7.36 10.25
C SER A 53 16.85 8.67 10.57
N LEU A 54 15.63 8.85 10.06
CA LEU A 54 14.80 10.04 10.34
C LEU A 54 14.19 10.00 11.74
N LEU A 55 13.94 8.81 12.29
CA LEU A 55 13.40 8.63 13.63
C LEU A 55 14.49 8.68 14.71
N ALA A 56 15.74 8.35 14.38
CA ALA A 56 16.85 8.28 15.33
C ALA A 56 17.02 9.53 16.22
N PRO A 57 16.87 10.78 15.72
CA PRO A 57 16.97 11.98 16.57
C PRO A 57 15.82 12.13 17.58
N LEU A 58 14.73 11.39 17.41
CA LEU A 58 13.58 11.38 18.31
C LEU A 58 13.69 10.27 19.37
N PHE A 59 14.64 9.36 19.21
CA PHE A 59 14.91 8.28 20.14
C PHE A 59 16.15 8.59 20.98
N GLY A 60 16.25 7.99 22.16
CA GLY A 60 17.48 7.98 22.95
C GLY A 60 18.53 7.02 22.37
N ASP A 61 19.61 6.80 23.13
CA ASP A 61 20.66 5.83 22.78
C ASP A 61 20.08 4.40 22.64
N THR A 62 19.06 4.09 23.44
CA THR A 62 18.24 2.88 23.35
C THR A 62 16.78 3.24 23.03
N VAL A 63 16.15 2.43 22.19
CA VAL A 63 14.75 2.58 21.78
C VAL A 63 13.89 1.59 22.56
N SER A 64 12.98 2.14 23.34
CA SER A 64 11.99 1.39 24.10
C SER A 64 10.87 0.87 23.21
N VAL A 65 10.17 -0.18 23.68
CA VAL A 65 8.98 -0.70 23.00
C VAL A 65 7.93 0.40 22.80
N ARG A 66 7.76 1.29 23.78
CA ARG A 66 6.75 2.36 23.73
C ARG A 66 7.03 3.38 22.62
N GLU A 67 8.29 3.72 22.40
CA GLU A 67 8.69 4.63 21.31
C GLU A 67 8.40 4.02 19.94
N ILE A 68 8.71 2.73 19.76
CA ILE A 68 8.37 2.00 18.52
C ILE A 68 6.86 1.91 18.31
N LEU A 69 6.10 1.62 19.36
CA LEU A 69 4.64 1.63 19.29
C LEU A 69 4.12 3.00 18.84
N ALA A 70 4.60 4.09 19.46
CA ALA A 70 4.19 5.44 19.10
C ALA A 70 4.53 5.78 17.64
N ALA A 71 5.76 5.49 17.21
CA ALA A 71 6.19 5.71 15.83
C ALA A 71 5.34 4.93 14.83
N ALA A 72 5.11 3.64 15.10
CA ALA A 72 4.28 2.77 14.27
C ALA A 72 2.84 3.28 14.16
N ALA A 73 2.24 3.71 15.27
CA ALA A 73 0.88 4.26 15.28
C ALA A 73 0.79 5.56 14.46
N ILE A 74 1.72 6.50 14.66
CA ILE A 74 1.76 7.78 13.94
C ILE A 74 1.89 7.55 12.43
N ILE A 75 2.85 6.73 12.02
CA ILE A 75 3.11 6.41 10.60
C ILE A 75 1.88 5.77 9.96
N SER A 76 1.27 4.81 10.65
CA SER A 76 0.10 4.07 10.11
C SER A 76 -1.13 4.96 10.01
N LEU A 77 -1.39 5.79 11.04
CA LEU A 77 -2.48 6.77 11.01
C LEU A 77 -2.27 7.80 9.92
N ALA A 78 -1.06 8.33 9.77
CA ALA A 78 -0.73 9.30 8.71
C ALA A 78 -0.97 8.70 7.32
N GLY A 79 -0.51 7.47 7.08
CA GLY A 79 -0.75 6.75 5.83
C GLY A 79 -2.24 6.51 5.54
N THR A 80 -2.99 5.98 6.52
CA THR A 80 -4.42 5.72 6.38
C THR A 80 -5.22 7.00 6.13
N LEU A 81 -4.93 8.07 6.87
CA LEU A 81 -5.59 9.37 6.69
C LEU A 81 -5.24 10.02 5.35
N ALA A 82 -3.99 9.88 4.87
CA ALA A 82 -3.60 10.35 3.56
C ALA A 82 -4.43 9.69 2.45
N VAL A 83 -4.55 8.35 2.47
CA VAL A 83 -5.39 7.65 1.49
C VAL A 83 -6.85 8.06 1.60
N TRP A 84 -7.42 8.11 2.81
CA TRP A 84 -8.80 8.53 2.99
C TRP A 84 -9.04 9.92 2.39
N ARG A 85 -8.14 10.86 2.65
CA ARG A 85 -8.20 12.21 2.08
C ARG A 85 -8.09 12.19 0.55
N PHE A 86 -7.27 11.31 -0.01
CA PHE A 86 -7.13 11.14 -1.45
C PHE A 86 -8.39 10.54 -2.10
N LEU A 87 -9.02 9.57 -1.45
CA LEU A 87 -10.22 8.89 -1.98
C LEU A 87 -11.50 9.71 -1.78
N ARG A 88 -11.56 10.56 -0.75
CA ARG A 88 -12.74 11.36 -0.38
C ARG A 88 -13.41 12.13 -1.54
N PRO A 89 -12.68 12.78 -2.48
CA PRO A 89 -13.28 13.49 -3.61
C PRO A 89 -14.14 12.61 -4.52
N ALA A 90 -14.03 11.27 -4.45
CA ALA A 90 -14.99 10.39 -5.11
C ALA A 90 -16.41 10.62 -4.59
N GLY A 91 -16.60 10.94 -3.30
CA GLY A 91 -17.87 11.11 -2.60
C GLY A 91 -18.69 12.37 -2.96
N ASP A 92 -18.60 12.87 -4.19
CA ASP A 92 -19.47 13.95 -4.67
C ASP A 92 -20.82 13.42 -5.19
N SER A 93 -20.92 12.11 -5.44
CA SER A 93 -22.13 11.43 -5.90
C SER A 93 -22.47 10.20 -5.05
N ILE A 94 -23.65 9.62 -5.27
CA ILE A 94 -24.08 8.39 -4.58
C ILE A 94 -23.09 7.26 -4.87
N ALA A 95 -22.83 6.96 -6.15
CA ALA A 95 -21.89 5.92 -6.54
C ALA A 95 -20.46 6.20 -6.05
N GLY A 96 -20.09 7.48 -6.00
CA GLY A 96 -18.85 7.94 -5.38
C GLY A 96 -18.70 7.58 -3.90
N TRP A 97 -19.76 7.78 -3.10
CA TRP A 97 -19.79 7.34 -1.71
C TRP A 97 -19.81 5.81 -1.58
N LEU A 98 -20.52 5.11 -2.46
CA LEU A 98 -20.52 3.64 -2.48
C LEU A 98 -19.11 3.11 -2.73
N LEU A 99 -18.37 3.68 -3.70
CA LEU A 99 -16.97 3.34 -3.97
C LEU A 99 -16.08 3.60 -2.75
N LEU A 100 -16.25 4.74 -2.08
CA LEU A 100 -15.48 5.06 -0.87
C LEU A 100 -15.77 4.08 0.27
N ILE A 101 -17.04 3.72 0.49
CA ILE A 101 -17.42 2.73 1.50
C ILE A 101 -16.83 1.36 1.15
N LEU A 102 -16.86 0.94 -0.12
CA LEU A 102 -16.18 -0.28 -0.56
C LEU A 102 -14.68 -0.24 -0.30
N ALA A 103 -14.02 0.88 -0.57
CA ALA A 103 -12.59 1.03 -0.29
C ALA A 103 -12.30 0.90 1.21
N LEU A 104 -13.06 1.59 2.06
CA LEU A 104 -12.91 1.57 3.52
C LEU A 104 -13.20 0.22 4.15
N ASN A 105 -14.06 -0.59 3.53
CA ASN A 105 -14.38 -1.96 3.96
C ASN A 105 -13.63 -3.03 3.15
N SER A 106 -12.69 -2.63 2.28
CA SER A 106 -11.92 -3.59 1.49
C SER A 106 -10.83 -4.23 2.34
N PHE A 107 -10.58 -5.51 2.09
CA PHE A 107 -9.45 -6.21 2.69
C PHE A 107 -8.12 -5.50 2.40
N GLY A 108 -7.96 -4.91 1.20
CA GLY A 108 -6.74 -4.19 0.86
C GLY A 108 -6.44 -3.04 1.83
N PHE A 109 -7.47 -2.28 2.19
CA PHE A 109 -7.35 -1.17 3.11
C PHE A 109 -7.23 -1.61 4.59
N ALA A 110 -7.93 -2.68 4.95
CA ALA A 110 -7.80 -3.32 6.25
C ALA A 110 -6.40 -3.90 6.48
N SER A 111 -5.83 -4.62 5.51
CA SER A 111 -4.45 -5.16 5.57
C SER A 111 -3.42 -4.05 5.66
N PHE A 112 -3.63 -2.96 4.92
CA PHE A 112 -2.75 -1.80 4.94
C PHE A 112 -2.73 -1.10 6.31
N THR A 113 -3.90 -0.90 6.92
CA THR A 113 -4.04 -0.35 8.29
C THR A 113 -3.58 -1.35 9.36
N GLY A 114 -3.80 -2.65 9.09
CA GLY A 114 -3.47 -3.83 9.89
C GLY A 114 -1.99 -4.05 10.15
N ASN A 115 -1.17 -3.74 9.15
CA ASN A 115 0.27 -3.91 9.19
C ASN A 115 0.94 -2.65 9.75
N SER A 116 0.55 -2.23 10.96
CA SER A 116 1.08 -0.99 11.53
C SER A 116 2.59 -1.02 11.64
N GLY A 117 3.22 0.12 11.35
CA GLY A 117 4.67 0.26 11.33
C GLY A 117 5.36 -0.36 10.10
N TYR A 118 4.65 -1.05 9.20
CA TYR A 118 5.22 -1.41 7.91
C TYR A 118 5.49 -0.17 7.08
N LEU A 119 6.65 -0.15 6.43
CA LEU A 119 7.11 0.96 5.62
C LEU A 119 6.23 1.23 4.40
N ASP A 120 5.36 0.29 4.00
CA ASP A 120 4.37 0.48 2.93
C ASP A 120 3.41 1.66 3.22
N THR A 121 3.09 1.91 4.50
CA THR A 121 2.29 3.06 4.95
C THR A 121 2.93 4.40 4.63
N VAL A 122 4.26 4.48 4.79
CA VAL A 122 5.06 5.65 4.40
C VAL A 122 5.08 5.79 2.87
N LEU A 123 5.26 4.69 2.13
CA LEU A 123 5.26 4.73 0.65
C LEU A 123 3.95 5.30 0.09
N VAL A 124 2.82 4.88 0.64
CA VAL A 124 1.51 5.40 0.21
C VAL A 124 1.34 6.86 0.61
N ALA A 125 1.75 7.27 1.80
CA ALA A 125 1.68 8.67 2.20
C ALA A 125 2.46 9.58 1.24
N LEU A 126 3.69 9.18 0.88
CA LEU A 126 4.52 9.89 -0.10
C LEU A 126 3.88 9.86 -1.50
N THR A 127 3.29 8.74 -1.90
CA THR A 127 2.59 8.60 -3.19
C THR A 127 1.36 9.50 -3.25
N VAL A 128 0.53 9.52 -2.21
CA VAL A 128 -0.64 10.39 -2.12
C VAL A 128 -0.22 11.85 -2.16
N LEU A 129 0.83 12.23 -1.41
CA LEU A 129 1.40 13.57 -1.48
C LEU A 129 1.79 13.92 -2.92
N ALA A 130 2.47 13.01 -3.61
CA ALA A 130 2.87 13.19 -5.01
C ALA A 130 1.66 13.37 -5.95
N LEU A 131 0.61 12.55 -5.79
CA LEU A 131 -0.63 12.61 -6.57
C LEU A 131 -1.51 13.82 -6.25
N SER A 132 -1.31 14.47 -5.10
CA SER A 132 -2.00 15.70 -4.71
C SER A 132 -1.42 16.95 -5.35
N LEU A 133 -0.24 16.86 -5.98
CA LEU A 133 0.41 17.98 -6.66
C LEU A 133 -0.03 18.08 -8.12
N ASP A 134 0.01 19.28 -8.71
CA ASP A 134 -0.32 19.49 -10.13
C ASP A 134 0.68 18.77 -11.05
N ALA A 135 0.24 17.70 -11.73
CA ALA A 135 1.03 16.92 -12.69
C ALA A 135 1.37 17.67 -13.99
N GLY A 136 0.61 18.72 -14.32
CA GLY A 136 0.75 19.48 -15.57
C GLY A 136 2.00 20.36 -15.61
N ARG A 137 2.55 20.73 -14.45
CA ARG A 137 3.67 21.68 -14.34
C ARG A 137 5.00 20.97 -14.07
N LEU A 138 6.11 21.58 -14.50
CA LEU A 138 7.45 21.04 -14.27
C LEU A 138 7.79 20.85 -12.77
N PRO A 139 7.47 21.79 -11.85
CA PRO A 139 7.70 21.57 -10.42
C PRO A 139 6.98 20.33 -9.88
N GLY A 140 5.75 20.08 -10.32
CA GLY A 140 4.99 18.91 -9.89
C GLY A 140 5.57 17.58 -10.39
N LEU A 141 6.23 17.59 -11.56
CA LEU A 141 7.02 16.45 -12.03
C LEU A 141 8.27 16.25 -11.17
N LEU A 142 9.07 17.30 -10.95
CA LEU A 142 10.31 17.21 -10.18
C LEU A 142 10.07 16.71 -8.76
N VAL A 143 9.01 17.20 -8.09
CA VAL A 143 8.65 16.73 -6.74
C VAL A 143 8.23 15.26 -6.77
N ARG A 144 7.49 14.78 -7.78
CA ARG A 144 7.17 13.35 -7.93
C ARG A 144 8.44 12.51 -8.04
N LEU A 145 9.42 12.93 -8.85
CA LEU A 145 10.67 12.19 -9.01
C LEU A 145 11.48 12.16 -7.71
N ALA A 146 11.55 13.29 -6.99
CA ALA A 146 12.18 13.36 -5.68
C ALA A 146 11.49 12.44 -4.66
N LEU A 147 10.15 12.42 -4.62
CA LEU A 147 9.37 11.55 -3.74
C LEU A 147 9.53 10.08 -4.11
N VAL A 148 9.65 9.73 -5.40
CA VAL A 148 9.98 8.37 -5.83
C VAL A 148 11.36 7.97 -5.31
N ALA A 149 12.38 8.81 -5.51
CA ALA A 149 13.72 8.52 -5.02
C ALA A 149 13.74 8.33 -3.49
N LEU A 150 13.08 9.23 -2.75
CA LEU A 150 12.95 9.12 -1.30
C LEU A 150 12.20 7.84 -0.88
N ALA A 151 11.09 7.52 -1.55
CA ALA A 151 10.29 6.34 -1.25
C ALA A 151 11.03 5.03 -1.56
N MET A 152 11.90 5.00 -2.58
CA MET A 152 12.78 3.84 -2.84
C MET A 152 13.77 3.61 -1.69
N LEU A 153 14.24 4.67 -1.04
CA LEU A 153 15.10 4.58 0.16
C LEU A 153 14.34 4.08 1.40
N VAL A 154 13.03 4.36 1.46
CA VAL A 154 12.12 3.80 2.46
C VAL A 154 11.89 2.31 2.23
N HIS A 155 11.48 1.91 1.03
CA HIS A 155 11.26 0.51 0.69
C HIS A 155 11.20 0.34 -0.83
N GLU A 156 11.97 -0.61 -1.35
CA GLU A 156 12.08 -0.95 -2.78
C GLU A 156 10.74 -1.37 -3.42
N ASN A 157 9.74 -1.76 -2.62
CA ASN A 157 8.38 -2.04 -3.07
C ASN A 157 7.73 -0.83 -3.77
N MET A 158 8.23 0.39 -3.53
CA MET A 158 7.81 1.61 -4.22
C MET A 158 7.77 1.43 -5.74
N LEU A 159 8.78 0.75 -6.31
CA LEU A 159 8.90 0.55 -7.75
C LEU A 159 7.66 -0.15 -8.33
N PRO A 160 7.34 -1.40 -7.97
CA PRO A 160 6.15 -2.07 -8.49
C PRO A 160 4.84 -1.54 -7.91
N TYR A 161 4.83 -0.92 -6.71
CA TYR A 161 3.58 -0.46 -6.10
C TYR A 161 3.04 0.82 -6.71
N PHE A 162 3.86 1.87 -6.75
CA PHE A 162 3.35 3.22 -6.92
C PHE A 162 4.00 4.00 -8.06
N THR A 163 5.19 3.61 -8.55
CA THR A 163 5.77 4.32 -9.70
C THR A 163 4.90 4.19 -10.95
N MET A 164 4.26 3.02 -11.14
CA MET A 164 3.29 2.80 -12.22
C MET A 164 2.03 3.65 -12.04
N LEU A 165 1.55 3.82 -10.81
CA LEU A 165 0.42 4.70 -10.50
C LEU A 165 0.75 6.17 -10.79
N LEU A 166 1.95 6.63 -10.41
CA LEU A 166 2.43 7.98 -10.71
C LEU A 166 2.65 8.19 -12.21
N ALA A 167 3.12 7.17 -12.92
CA ALA A 167 3.22 7.18 -14.38
C ALA A 167 1.84 7.39 -15.01
N PHE A 168 0.84 6.65 -14.54
CA PHE A 168 -0.53 6.77 -15.03
C PHE A 168 -1.15 8.14 -14.74
N ASP A 169 -0.96 8.69 -13.55
CA ASP A 169 -1.37 10.06 -13.20
C ASP A 169 -0.77 11.12 -14.15
N LEU A 170 0.56 11.06 -14.37
CA LEU A 170 1.25 11.96 -15.29
C LEU A 170 0.73 11.84 -16.73
N TRP A 171 0.48 10.61 -17.19
CA TRP A 171 -0.05 10.35 -18.52
C TRP A 171 -1.45 10.93 -18.71
N LEU A 172 -2.34 10.74 -17.72
CA LEU A 172 -3.69 11.30 -17.72
C LEU A 172 -3.69 12.84 -17.74
N ALA A 173 -2.84 13.46 -16.91
CA ALA A 173 -2.80 14.91 -16.74
C ALA A 173 -2.22 15.67 -17.95
N ARG A 174 -1.39 15.02 -18.78
CA ARG A 174 -0.60 15.69 -19.86
C ARG A 174 -1.15 15.47 -21.27
N GLY A 175 -2.43 15.13 -21.40
CA GLY A 175 -3.09 15.10 -22.71
C GLY A 175 -2.91 13.79 -23.50
N ARG A 176 -2.29 12.76 -22.91
CA ARG A 176 -2.27 11.38 -23.42
C ARG A 176 -1.61 11.19 -24.79
N ASP A 177 -0.67 12.07 -25.18
CA ASP A 177 0.12 11.96 -26.40
C ASP A 177 1.47 11.21 -26.18
N THR A 178 2.29 11.07 -27.22
CA THR A 178 3.60 10.39 -27.13
C THR A 178 4.56 11.11 -26.18
N ARG A 179 4.51 12.45 -26.11
CA ARG A 179 5.35 13.22 -25.19
C ARG A 179 4.94 12.97 -23.74
N ALA A 180 3.64 12.89 -23.48
CA ALA A 180 3.08 12.52 -22.20
C ALA A 180 3.50 11.10 -21.81
N LEU A 181 3.58 10.15 -22.75
CA LEU A 181 4.06 8.80 -22.49
C LEU A 181 5.54 8.77 -22.04
N LEU A 182 6.40 9.53 -22.72
CA LEU A 182 7.82 9.64 -22.34
C LEU A 182 7.97 10.23 -20.93
N LEU A 183 7.20 11.27 -20.60
CA LEU A 183 7.20 11.87 -19.28
C LEU A 183 6.60 10.94 -18.22
N ALA A 184 5.56 10.21 -18.56
CA ALA A 184 4.94 9.21 -17.69
C ALA A 184 5.89 8.07 -17.35
N ALA A 185 6.86 7.72 -18.21
CA ALA A 185 7.86 6.71 -17.88
C ALA A 185 8.85 7.16 -16.79
N THR A 186 9.00 8.47 -16.55
CA THR A 186 10.06 8.99 -15.67
C THR A 186 10.00 8.54 -14.20
N PRO A 187 8.83 8.35 -13.53
CA PRO A 187 8.79 7.78 -12.18
C PRO A 187 9.32 6.34 -12.14
N VAL A 188 8.98 5.53 -13.14
CA VAL A 188 9.43 4.13 -13.23
C VAL A 188 10.94 4.08 -13.47
N LEU A 189 11.44 4.89 -14.41
CA LEU A 189 12.88 5.00 -14.69
C LEU A 189 13.67 5.50 -13.48
N THR A 190 13.12 6.47 -12.74
CA THR A 190 13.74 6.99 -11.51
C THR A 190 13.80 5.90 -10.44
N GLY A 191 12.70 5.17 -10.22
CA GLY A 191 12.67 4.06 -9.28
C GLY A 191 13.66 2.96 -9.65
N ALA A 192 13.74 2.59 -10.93
CA ALA A 192 14.70 1.61 -11.44
C ALA A 192 16.15 2.08 -11.26
N LEU A 193 16.46 3.34 -11.58
CA LEU A 193 17.80 3.91 -11.40
C LEU A 193 18.21 3.91 -9.93
N VAL A 194 17.31 4.32 -9.02
CA VAL A 194 17.60 4.30 -7.58
C VAL A 194 17.77 2.86 -7.07
N LEU A 195 16.96 1.91 -7.55
CA LEU A 195 17.15 0.50 -7.22
C LEU A 195 18.53 -0.02 -7.62
N VAL A 196 18.97 0.29 -8.85
CA VAL A 196 20.31 -0.07 -9.33
C VAL A 196 21.39 0.61 -8.51
N ALA A 197 21.25 1.91 -8.21
CA ALA A 197 22.19 2.64 -7.39
C ALA A 197 22.30 2.03 -5.98
N MET A 198 21.17 1.71 -5.34
CA MET A 198 21.14 1.02 -4.04
C MET A 198 21.80 -0.35 -4.13
N ALA A 199 21.55 -1.14 -5.18
CA ALA A 199 22.16 -2.45 -5.34
C ALA A 199 23.69 -2.39 -5.47
N VAL A 200 24.23 -1.33 -6.08
CA VAL A 200 25.68 -1.12 -6.23
C VAL A 200 26.32 -0.52 -4.97
N LEU A 201 25.60 0.40 -4.29
CA LEU A 201 26.13 1.19 -3.18
C LEU A 201 25.83 0.60 -1.78
N SER A 202 25.03 -0.47 -1.68
CA SER A 202 24.61 -1.10 -0.42
C SER A 202 25.29 -2.45 -0.16
N PRO A 203 26.62 -2.54 -0.03
CA PRO A 203 27.20 -3.77 0.46
C PRO A 203 26.99 -3.82 1.98
N ILE A 204 25.92 -4.46 2.46
CA ILE A 204 25.90 -4.96 3.84
C ILE A 204 26.95 -6.08 3.86
N THR A 205 28.19 -5.71 4.12
CA THR A 205 29.32 -6.65 4.13
C THR A 205 29.31 -7.53 5.38
N ASP A 206 28.65 -7.09 6.45
CA ASP A 206 28.55 -7.81 7.71
C ASP A 206 27.12 -7.74 8.29
N ALA A 207 26.29 -8.73 7.93
CA ALA A 207 24.92 -8.83 8.42
C ALA A 207 24.85 -9.15 9.93
N ALA A 208 25.90 -9.75 10.50
CA ALA A 208 25.95 -10.06 11.92
C ALA A 208 26.21 -8.80 12.74
N ALA A 209 27.20 -7.99 12.35
CA ALA A 209 27.47 -6.69 12.97
C ALA A 209 26.27 -5.74 12.87
N PHE A 210 25.56 -5.74 11.72
CA PHE A 210 24.34 -4.97 11.58
C PHE A 210 23.22 -5.44 12.53
N ALA A 211 23.04 -6.75 12.69
CA ALA A 211 22.05 -7.28 13.62
C ALA A 211 22.40 -6.97 15.08
N GLU A 212 23.68 -7.07 15.45
CA GLU A 212 24.19 -6.71 16.78
C GLU A 212 23.99 -5.21 17.06
N HIS A 213 24.30 -4.35 16.09
CA HIS A 213 24.03 -2.92 16.16
C HIS A 213 22.58 -2.62 16.47
N LEU A 214 21.65 -3.15 15.66
CA LEU A 214 20.23 -2.92 15.87
C LEU A 214 19.78 -3.44 17.24
N GLN A 215 20.31 -4.59 17.68
CA GLN A 215 19.96 -5.17 18.97
C GLN A 215 20.48 -4.30 20.13
N SER A 216 21.64 -3.68 19.97
CA SER A 216 22.24 -2.75 20.94
C SER A 216 21.37 -1.50 21.14
N LYS A 217 20.67 -1.08 20.08
CA LYS A 217 19.72 0.03 20.09
C LYS A 217 18.34 -0.34 20.62
N ALA A 218 18.02 -1.60 20.83
CA ALA A 218 16.66 -2.04 21.15
C ALA A 218 16.56 -2.64 22.55
N GLU A 219 15.59 -2.17 23.34
CA GLU A 219 15.24 -2.78 24.64
C GLU A 219 14.38 -4.05 24.50
N PHE A 220 14.14 -4.50 23.26
CA PHE A 220 13.29 -5.62 22.92
C PHE A 220 13.98 -6.56 21.93
N ALA A 221 13.48 -7.79 21.85
CA ALA A 221 14.00 -8.79 20.92
C ALA A 221 13.63 -8.43 19.48
N LEU A 222 14.64 -8.37 18.61
CA LEU A 222 14.44 -8.15 17.18
C LEU A 222 13.95 -9.40 16.46
N ASP A 223 13.31 -9.21 15.31
CA ASP A 223 12.98 -10.31 14.40
C ASP A 223 14.17 -10.60 13.48
N PRO A 224 14.83 -11.78 13.59
CA PRO A 224 15.97 -12.11 12.76
C PRO A 224 15.62 -12.18 11.27
N ASN A 225 14.36 -12.42 10.90
CA ASN A 225 13.98 -12.42 9.49
C ASN A 225 14.09 -11.04 8.85
N ALA A 226 13.95 -9.95 9.62
CA ALA A 226 14.07 -8.60 9.10
C ALA A 226 15.49 -8.32 8.62
N THR A 227 16.50 -8.70 9.41
CA THR A 227 17.93 -8.54 9.06
C THR A 227 18.34 -9.48 7.92
N ILE A 228 17.85 -10.73 7.92
CA ILE A 228 18.11 -11.68 6.83
C ILE A 228 17.54 -11.18 5.50
N VAL A 229 16.34 -10.59 5.48
CA VAL A 229 15.74 -10.04 4.26
C VAL A 229 16.54 -8.83 3.75
N ALA A 230 17.10 -8.01 4.64
CA ALA A 230 17.93 -6.87 4.27
C ALA A 230 19.24 -7.27 3.56
N GLY A 231 19.77 -8.47 3.86
CA GLY A 231 21.00 -9.00 3.26
C GLY A 231 20.79 -9.86 2.00
N ARG A 232 19.58 -10.38 1.75
CA ARG A 232 19.31 -11.31 0.63
C ARG A 232 19.46 -10.67 -0.75
N SER A 233 20.15 -11.37 -1.66
CA SER A 233 20.20 -10.96 -3.07
C SER A 233 18.88 -11.25 -3.79
N VAL A 234 18.71 -10.69 -5.00
CA VAL A 234 17.55 -10.98 -5.84
C VAL A 234 17.53 -12.44 -6.28
N SER A 235 18.69 -13.05 -6.57
CA SER A 235 18.80 -14.46 -6.94
C SER A 235 18.38 -15.40 -5.80
N ASP A 236 18.78 -15.10 -4.56
CA ASP A 236 18.41 -15.91 -3.39
C ASP A 236 16.89 -15.89 -3.17
N ASN A 237 16.28 -14.74 -3.43
CA ASN A 237 14.84 -14.55 -3.38
C ASN A 237 14.10 -15.40 -4.46
N PHE A 238 14.63 -15.47 -5.69
CA PHE A 238 14.10 -16.38 -6.71
C PHE A 238 14.21 -17.85 -6.30
N ALA A 239 15.36 -18.27 -5.77
CA ALA A 239 15.58 -19.64 -5.31
C ALA A 239 14.60 -20.00 -4.17
N LEU A 240 14.48 -19.14 -3.17
CA LEU A 240 13.51 -19.29 -2.08
C LEU A 240 12.07 -19.41 -2.60
N MET A 241 11.68 -18.58 -3.58
CA MET A 241 10.34 -18.66 -4.16
C MET A 241 10.11 -19.96 -4.94
N ALA A 242 11.13 -20.48 -5.61
CA ALA A 242 11.04 -21.77 -6.30
C ALA A 242 10.79 -22.90 -5.30
N GLU A 243 11.47 -22.89 -4.16
CA GLU A 243 11.26 -23.86 -3.07
C GLU A 243 9.87 -23.71 -2.44
N LEU A 244 9.47 -22.49 -2.06
CA LEU A 244 8.18 -22.24 -1.42
C LEU A 244 7.00 -22.71 -2.27
N ARG A 245 7.06 -22.52 -3.60
CA ARG A 245 6.02 -22.97 -4.55
C ARG A 245 5.82 -24.48 -4.59
N GLN A 246 6.79 -25.26 -4.14
CA GLN A 246 6.67 -26.72 -4.03
C GLN A 246 5.96 -27.15 -2.74
N THR A 247 5.73 -26.22 -1.80
CA THR A 247 5.08 -26.54 -0.53
C THR A 247 3.55 -26.42 -0.64
N PRO A 248 2.78 -27.35 -0.02
CA PRO A 248 1.32 -27.21 0.06
C PRO A 248 0.90 -25.91 0.76
N LYS A 249 1.69 -25.48 1.75
CA LYS A 249 1.46 -24.23 2.49
C LYS A 249 1.34 -23.06 1.53
N TYR A 250 2.29 -22.86 0.60
CA TYR A 250 2.22 -21.77 -0.38
C TYR A 250 0.87 -21.73 -1.12
N TRP A 251 0.41 -22.88 -1.61
CA TRP A 251 -0.83 -22.96 -2.37
C TRP A 251 -2.08 -22.73 -1.51
N THR A 252 -2.04 -23.07 -0.22
CA THR A 252 -3.09 -22.67 0.73
C THR A 252 -3.22 -21.15 0.79
N TRP A 253 -2.11 -20.41 0.93
CA TRP A 253 -2.13 -18.94 0.94
C TRP A 253 -2.60 -18.37 -0.40
N VAL A 254 -2.13 -18.93 -1.53
CA VAL A 254 -2.60 -18.48 -2.85
C VAL A 254 -4.10 -18.70 -3.02
N LEU A 255 -4.63 -19.85 -2.61
CA LEU A 255 -6.04 -20.19 -2.80
C LEU A 255 -6.97 -19.39 -1.87
N PHE A 256 -6.62 -19.28 -0.60
CA PHE A 256 -7.50 -18.68 0.40
C PHE A 256 -7.31 -17.17 0.57
N ASP A 257 -6.11 -16.64 0.34
CA ASP A 257 -5.86 -15.19 0.43
C ASP A 257 -5.65 -14.55 -0.95
N GLY A 258 -4.89 -15.24 -1.83
CA GLY A 258 -4.53 -14.72 -3.14
C GLY A 258 -5.68 -14.63 -4.14
N VAL A 259 -6.50 -15.69 -4.26
CA VAL A 259 -7.64 -15.72 -5.20
C VAL A 259 -8.67 -14.64 -4.89
N PRO A 260 -9.10 -14.42 -3.63
CA PRO A 260 -9.97 -13.29 -3.32
C PRO A 260 -9.36 -11.95 -3.71
N LEU A 261 -8.08 -11.72 -3.38
CA LEU A 261 -7.36 -10.47 -3.72
C LEU A 261 -7.26 -10.26 -5.24
N ALA A 262 -7.01 -11.33 -5.99
CA ALA A 262 -7.00 -11.32 -7.44
C ALA A 262 -8.39 -11.02 -8.01
N ALA A 263 -9.45 -11.63 -7.47
CA ALA A 263 -10.82 -11.38 -7.88
C ALA A 263 -11.23 -9.91 -7.66
N MET A 264 -10.88 -9.33 -6.50
CA MET A 264 -11.11 -7.92 -6.23
C MET A 264 -10.30 -7.00 -7.16
N SER A 265 -9.04 -7.36 -7.43
CA SER A 265 -8.19 -6.62 -8.37
C SER A 265 -8.75 -6.66 -9.80
N LEU A 266 -9.24 -7.82 -10.26
CA LEU A 266 -9.90 -8.00 -11.55
C LEU A 266 -11.21 -7.21 -11.63
N TRP A 267 -11.99 -7.19 -10.54
CA TRP A 267 -13.19 -6.35 -10.45
C TRP A 267 -12.85 -4.86 -10.55
N LEU A 268 -11.79 -4.39 -9.87
CA LEU A 268 -11.33 -3.01 -9.96
C LEU A 268 -10.81 -2.66 -11.35
N ILE A 269 -10.10 -3.58 -12.02
CA ILE A 269 -9.73 -3.42 -13.43
C ILE A 269 -10.98 -3.27 -14.28
N TRP A 270 -11.95 -4.18 -14.17
CA TRP A 270 -13.21 -4.10 -14.91
C TRP A 270 -13.94 -2.77 -14.65
N LEU A 271 -14.07 -2.36 -13.39
CA LEU A 271 -14.74 -1.12 -13.02
C LEU A 271 -14.00 0.09 -13.59
N ALA A 272 -12.67 0.13 -13.48
CA ALA A 272 -11.85 1.18 -14.07
C ALA A 272 -12.00 1.25 -15.59
N MET A 273 -12.14 0.11 -16.28
CA MET A 273 -12.44 0.07 -17.72
C MET A 273 -13.83 0.63 -18.04
N GLN A 274 -14.85 0.34 -17.22
CA GLN A 274 -16.19 0.91 -17.39
C GLN A 274 -16.17 2.44 -17.20
N VAL A 275 -15.47 2.90 -16.16
CA VAL A 275 -15.29 4.33 -15.86
C VAL A 275 -14.51 5.05 -16.98
N ALA A 276 -13.46 4.42 -17.50
CA ALA A 276 -12.70 4.91 -18.65
C ALA A 276 -13.57 4.96 -19.93
N GLY A 277 -14.49 4.03 -20.09
CA GLY A 277 -15.50 4.00 -21.16
C GLY A 277 -14.90 4.11 -22.57
N ARG A 278 -15.53 4.95 -23.40
CA ARG A 278 -15.08 5.23 -24.78
C ARG A 278 -13.87 6.17 -24.85
N ASP A 279 -13.56 6.88 -23.76
CA ASP A 279 -12.37 7.76 -23.69
C ASP A 279 -11.08 6.96 -23.52
N GLY A 280 -11.19 5.68 -23.13
CA GLY A 280 -10.09 4.76 -22.94
C GLY A 280 -9.66 4.07 -24.23
N ASN A 281 -8.64 4.62 -24.89
CA ASN A 281 -7.91 3.94 -25.96
C ASN A 281 -7.18 2.67 -25.46
N GLY A 282 -6.66 1.85 -26.37
CA GLY A 282 -5.97 0.60 -26.00
C GLY A 282 -4.82 0.80 -25.01
N LEU A 283 -4.08 1.91 -25.14
CA LEU A 283 -2.99 2.26 -24.22
C LEU A 283 -3.50 2.57 -22.81
N MET A 284 -4.60 3.31 -22.68
CA MET A 284 -5.24 3.57 -21.39
C MET A 284 -5.62 2.28 -20.67
N ARG A 285 -6.19 1.35 -21.42
CA ARG A 285 -6.61 0.05 -20.90
C ARG A 285 -5.39 -0.75 -20.44
N LEU A 286 -4.32 -0.76 -21.24
CA LEU A 286 -3.05 -1.38 -20.85
C LEU A 286 -2.48 -0.74 -19.58
N PHE A 287 -2.52 0.57 -19.44
CA PHE A 287 -2.12 1.26 -18.21
C PHE A 287 -2.98 0.85 -17.01
N ILE A 288 -4.31 0.81 -17.14
CA ILE A 288 -5.19 0.39 -16.05
C ILE A 288 -4.83 -1.01 -15.57
N VAL A 289 -4.67 -1.97 -16.48
CA VAL A 289 -4.26 -3.34 -16.13
C VAL A 289 -2.88 -3.34 -15.51
N GLY A 290 -1.91 -2.68 -16.15
CA GLY A 290 -0.52 -2.65 -15.73
C GLY A 290 -0.33 -2.03 -14.35
N VAL A 291 -0.96 -0.89 -14.08
CA VAL A 291 -0.88 -0.20 -12.79
C VAL A 291 -1.49 -1.04 -11.67
N ILE A 292 -2.68 -1.62 -11.88
CA ILE A 292 -3.36 -2.42 -10.85
C ILE A 292 -2.61 -3.73 -10.61
N ALA A 293 -2.12 -4.38 -11.66
CA ALA A 293 -1.41 -5.66 -11.53
C ALA A 293 0.06 -5.53 -11.09
N ALA A 294 0.68 -4.35 -11.21
CA ALA A 294 2.10 -4.16 -10.92
C ALA A 294 2.53 -4.62 -9.51
N PRO A 295 1.79 -4.34 -8.42
CA PRO A 295 2.12 -4.87 -7.09
C PRO A 295 2.21 -6.40 -7.04
N LEU A 296 1.38 -7.10 -7.82
CA LEU A 296 1.35 -8.57 -7.85
C LEU A 296 2.62 -9.19 -8.44
N SER A 297 3.38 -8.43 -9.23
CA SER A 297 4.65 -8.89 -9.81
C SER A 297 5.68 -9.27 -8.74
N LEU A 298 5.57 -8.73 -7.51
CA LEU A 298 6.45 -9.09 -6.41
C LEU A 298 6.28 -10.55 -5.94
N ASN A 299 5.13 -11.20 -6.22
CA ASN A 299 4.96 -12.64 -5.96
C ASN A 299 5.91 -13.52 -6.79
N ILE A 300 6.59 -12.94 -7.78
CA ILE A 300 7.63 -13.64 -8.53
C ILE A 300 8.88 -13.87 -7.67
N ILE A 301 9.23 -12.89 -6.81
CA ILE A 301 10.51 -12.84 -6.07
C ILE A 301 10.35 -12.79 -4.56
N ALA A 302 9.15 -12.61 -4.03
CA ALA A 302 8.91 -12.56 -2.59
C ALA A 302 7.60 -13.25 -2.24
N PHE A 303 7.54 -13.86 -1.06
CA PHE A 303 6.34 -14.50 -0.55
C PHE A 303 5.60 -13.55 0.39
N ASP A 304 4.62 -12.83 -0.15
CA ASP A 304 3.69 -12.01 0.63
C ASP A 304 2.41 -11.73 -0.16
N VAL A 305 1.69 -12.80 -0.50
CA VAL A 305 0.49 -12.77 -1.35
C VAL A 305 -0.54 -11.76 -0.83
N VAL A 306 -0.72 -11.71 0.49
CA VAL A 306 -1.64 -10.83 1.18
C VAL A 306 -1.27 -9.36 0.96
N ARG A 307 -0.02 -8.98 1.26
CA ARG A 307 0.42 -7.59 1.18
C ARG A 307 0.46 -7.08 -0.27
N PHE A 308 0.93 -7.91 -1.20
CA PHE A 308 0.99 -7.57 -2.63
C PHE A 308 -0.41 -7.45 -3.24
N GLY A 309 -1.32 -8.36 -2.90
CA GLY A 309 -2.71 -8.26 -3.34
C GLY A 309 -3.45 -7.08 -2.70
N ALA A 310 -3.21 -6.78 -1.42
CA ALA A 310 -3.76 -5.62 -0.76
C ALA A 310 -3.32 -4.30 -1.42
N ALA A 311 -2.04 -4.19 -1.79
CA ALA A 311 -1.51 -3.06 -2.54
C ALA A 311 -2.17 -2.92 -3.92
N SER A 312 -2.35 -4.03 -4.65
CA SER A 312 -3.08 -4.06 -5.94
C SER A 312 -4.52 -3.53 -5.81
N VAL A 313 -5.25 -3.98 -4.79
CA VAL A 313 -6.63 -3.52 -4.51
C VAL A 313 -6.64 -2.02 -4.17
N LEU A 314 -5.74 -1.56 -3.30
CA LEU A 314 -5.63 -0.14 -2.95
C LEU A 314 -5.33 0.73 -4.19
N VAL A 315 -4.36 0.31 -5.00
CA VAL A 315 -4.00 0.98 -6.25
C VAL A 315 -5.19 1.03 -7.21
N GLY A 316 -5.99 -0.04 -7.30
CA GLY A 316 -7.20 -0.05 -8.14
C GLY A 316 -8.25 1.00 -7.73
N PHE A 317 -8.48 1.20 -6.43
CA PHE A 317 -9.32 2.30 -5.97
C PHE A 317 -8.72 3.67 -6.34
N MET A 318 -7.41 3.84 -6.17
CA MET A 318 -6.72 5.08 -6.51
C MET A 318 -6.79 5.38 -8.02
N VAL A 319 -6.63 4.36 -8.87
CA VAL A 319 -6.81 4.46 -10.33
C VAL A 319 -8.20 5.01 -10.66
N ILE A 320 -9.26 4.45 -10.08
CA ILE A 320 -10.62 4.94 -10.33
C ILE A 320 -10.76 6.41 -9.92
N VAL A 321 -10.19 6.82 -8.78
CA VAL A 321 -10.20 8.22 -8.35
C VAL A 321 -9.44 9.13 -9.32
N LEU A 322 -8.31 8.68 -9.86
CA LEU A 322 -7.59 9.42 -10.90
C LEU A 322 -8.42 9.56 -12.18
N LEU A 323 -9.16 8.52 -12.58
CA LEU A 323 -10.10 8.59 -13.69
C LEU A 323 -11.20 9.62 -13.44
N LEU A 324 -11.82 9.59 -12.25
CA LEU A 324 -12.87 10.53 -11.85
C LEU A 324 -12.40 12.00 -11.83
N ARG A 325 -11.11 12.24 -11.59
CA ARG A 325 -10.52 13.58 -11.58
C ARG A 325 -10.17 14.08 -12.98
N ASN A 326 -9.75 13.19 -13.87
CA ASN A 326 -9.17 13.57 -15.17
C ASN A 326 -10.10 13.37 -16.36
N LEU A 327 -11.20 12.63 -16.21
CA LEU A 327 -12.16 12.37 -17.29
C LEU A 327 -13.52 13.02 -17.01
N PRO A 328 -14.03 13.88 -17.92
CA PRO A 328 -15.28 14.62 -17.70
C PRO A 328 -16.50 13.72 -17.42
N GLN A 329 -16.61 12.58 -18.11
CA GLN A 329 -17.77 11.68 -18.02
C GLN A 329 -17.57 10.49 -17.06
N ALA A 330 -16.43 10.40 -16.36
CA ALA A 330 -16.14 9.25 -15.50
C ALA A 330 -17.15 9.10 -14.35
N ARG A 331 -17.69 10.21 -13.84
CA ARG A 331 -18.70 10.19 -12.76
C ARG A 331 -20.01 9.54 -13.19
N GLU A 332 -20.54 9.92 -14.35
CA GLU A 332 -21.77 9.34 -14.91
C GLU A 332 -21.60 7.86 -15.20
N ARG A 333 -20.44 7.47 -15.73
CA ARG A 333 -20.12 6.05 -16.00
C ARG A 333 -19.95 5.24 -14.72
N LEU A 334 -19.38 5.82 -13.66
CA LEU A 334 -19.34 5.18 -12.35
C LEU A 334 -20.77 4.98 -11.80
N GLU A 335 -21.66 5.95 -11.95
CA GLU A 335 -23.07 5.82 -11.54
C GLU A 335 -23.80 4.71 -12.30
N ALA A 336 -23.50 4.55 -13.59
CA ALA A 336 -24.04 3.45 -14.40
C ALA A 336 -23.45 2.09 -14.02
N ALA A 337 -22.16 2.04 -13.68
CA ALA A 337 -21.44 0.80 -13.40
C ALA A 337 -21.61 0.30 -11.95
N LEU A 338 -21.77 1.20 -10.98
CA LEU A 338 -21.84 0.88 -9.55
C LEU A 338 -23.24 1.19 -8.98
N SER A 339 -24.18 0.28 -9.28
CA SER A 339 -25.52 0.31 -8.72
C SER A 339 -25.57 -0.20 -7.26
N TRP A 340 -26.68 0.03 -6.56
CA TRP A 340 -26.89 -0.51 -5.21
C TRP A 340 -26.78 -2.04 -5.12
N PRO A 341 -27.43 -2.84 -5.99
CA PRO A 341 -27.26 -4.29 -5.98
C PRO A 341 -25.80 -4.70 -6.20
N HIS A 342 -25.12 -4.05 -7.14
CA HIS A 342 -23.70 -4.28 -7.40
C HIS A 342 -22.85 -4.00 -6.16
N PHE A 343 -23.07 -2.83 -5.54
CA PHE A 343 -22.40 -2.44 -4.30
C PHE A 343 -22.61 -3.45 -3.18
N VAL A 344 -23.85 -3.90 -2.93
CA VAL A 344 -24.15 -4.87 -1.87
C VAL A 344 -23.44 -6.19 -2.12
N VAL A 345 -23.48 -6.71 -3.35
CA VAL A 345 -22.78 -7.96 -3.70
C VAL A 345 -21.29 -7.81 -3.44
N VAL A 346 -20.65 -6.76 -3.98
CA VAL A 346 -19.20 -6.54 -3.79
C VAL A 346 -18.84 -6.31 -2.32
N LEU A 347 -19.68 -5.61 -1.55
CA LEU A 347 -19.47 -5.40 -0.12
C LEU A 347 -19.53 -6.72 0.66
N VAL A 348 -20.53 -7.56 0.38
CA VAL A 348 -20.69 -8.87 1.02
C VAL A 348 -19.52 -9.78 0.67
N LEU A 349 -19.11 -9.83 -0.60
CA LEU A 349 -17.94 -10.59 -1.02
C LEU A 349 -16.69 -10.08 -0.29
N ASN A 350 -16.47 -8.76 -0.23
CA ASN A 350 -15.36 -8.14 0.51
C ASN A 350 -15.35 -8.45 2.01
N ALA A 351 -16.51 -8.50 2.64
CA ALA A 351 -16.61 -8.74 4.08
C ALA A 351 -16.51 -10.23 4.47
N ASN A 352 -16.97 -11.15 3.62
CA ASN A 352 -17.17 -12.57 3.99
C ASN A 352 -16.19 -13.55 3.33
N ILE A 353 -15.70 -13.27 2.12
CA ILE A 353 -14.79 -14.18 1.41
C ILE A 353 -13.33 -13.92 1.80
N PHE A 354 -13.03 -12.72 2.28
CA PHE A 354 -11.69 -12.34 2.71
C PHE A 354 -11.60 -12.58 4.20
N THR A 355 -11.08 -13.74 4.61
CA THR A 355 -10.63 -13.92 5.99
C THR A 355 -9.57 -12.85 6.27
N ILE A 356 -9.94 -11.78 6.97
CA ILE A 356 -8.99 -10.84 7.58
C ILE A 356 -8.32 -11.59 8.73
N GLY A 357 -7.49 -12.57 8.37
CA GLY A 357 -6.56 -13.13 9.31
C GLY A 357 -5.50 -12.07 9.54
N VAL A 358 -5.63 -11.29 10.60
CA VAL A 358 -4.53 -10.40 10.97
C VAL A 358 -3.39 -11.31 11.40
N ASN A 359 -2.36 -11.38 10.57
CA ASN A 359 -1.15 -12.08 10.93
C ASN A 359 -0.58 -11.39 12.19
N VAL A 360 -0.29 -12.17 13.24
CA VAL A 360 0.30 -11.70 14.52
C VAL A 360 1.64 -12.38 14.82
N GLY A 361 2.35 -12.83 13.79
CA GLY A 361 3.68 -13.46 13.90
C GLY A 361 3.67 -14.97 14.13
N GLY A 362 2.66 -15.52 14.81
CA GLY A 362 2.51 -16.97 15.06
C GLY A 362 1.22 -17.61 14.54
N GLY A 363 0.35 -16.82 13.90
CA GLY A 363 -0.96 -17.25 13.41
C GLY A 363 -1.76 -16.08 12.85
N HIS A 364 -3.03 -16.33 12.55
CA HIS A 364 -4.00 -15.33 12.14
C HIS A 364 -5.02 -15.13 13.25
N VAL A 365 -5.16 -13.91 13.75
CA VAL A 365 -6.24 -13.55 14.67
C VAL A 365 -7.44 -13.16 13.82
N SER A 366 -8.58 -13.78 14.11
CA SER A 366 -9.87 -13.42 13.53
C SER A 366 -10.29 -12.01 13.98
N GLN A 367 -11.25 -11.43 13.26
CA GLN A 367 -11.83 -10.12 13.54
C GLN A 367 -12.40 -10.02 14.98
N PHE A 368 -13.03 -8.89 15.31
CA PHE A 368 -13.69 -8.63 16.59
C PHE A 368 -14.33 -9.88 17.25
N PRO A 369 -14.14 -10.13 18.56
CA PRO A 369 -13.53 -9.25 19.56
C PRO A 369 -12.01 -9.44 19.76
N TRP A 370 -11.38 -10.45 19.14
CA TRP A 370 -9.98 -10.82 19.43
C TRP A 370 -8.96 -9.73 19.07
N VAL A 371 -9.29 -8.89 18.09
CA VAL A 371 -8.55 -7.66 17.76
C VAL A 371 -8.43 -6.75 18.98
N LEU A 372 -9.49 -6.56 19.76
CA LEU A 372 -9.47 -5.67 20.94
C LEU A 372 -8.45 -6.15 21.97
N LEU A 373 -8.38 -7.48 22.19
CA LEU A 373 -7.39 -8.06 23.10
C LEU A 373 -5.96 -7.85 22.60
N THR A 374 -5.74 -7.90 21.28
CA THR A 374 -4.44 -7.58 20.69
C THR A 374 -4.11 -6.09 20.81
N GLN A 375 -5.11 -5.22 20.69
CA GLN A 375 -4.95 -3.78 20.88
C GLN A 375 -4.62 -3.39 22.31
N LEU A 376 -4.96 -4.19 23.33
CA LEU A 376 -4.52 -3.93 24.71
C LEU A 376 -2.99 -3.86 24.84
N LYS A 377 -2.24 -4.50 23.93
CA LYS A 377 -0.77 -4.39 23.88
C LYS A 377 -0.28 -2.99 23.50
N TRP A 378 -1.13 -2.12 22.95
CA TRP A 378 -0.81 -0.70 22.82
C TRP A 378 -0.64 -0.02 24.18
N LEU A 379 -1.34 -0.50 25.20
CA LEU A 379 -1.37 0.07 26.55
C LEU A 379 -0.45 -0.70 27.51
N HIS A 380 -0.33 -2.01 27.30
CA HIS A 380 0.45 -2.93 28.12
C HIS A 380 1.38 -3.78 27.21
N PRO A 381 2.43 -3.17 26.64
CA PRO A 381 3.37 -3.82 25.72
C PRO A 381 4.12 -5.00 26.31
#